data_AF-A0A7V9F9Q2-F1
#
_entry.id   AF-A0A7V9F9Q2-F1
#
_cell.length_a   1.000
_cell.length_b   1.000
_cell.length_c   1.000
_cell.angle_alpha   90.00
_cell.angle_beta   90.00
_cell.angle_gamma   90.00
#
_symmetry.space_group_name_H-M   'P 1'
#
loop_
_entity.id
_entity.type
_entity.pdbx_description
1 polymer ?
#
loop_
_entity_poly.entity_id
_entity_poly.type
_entity_poly.pdbx_seq_one_letter_code
_entity_poly.pdbx_strand_id
1 'polypeptide(L)'
;MVDFCTRNRSFVLVGATYVVVIDGIRDRDGLLEKLGINAYNVDTKAHIWIIDHDICLQCEKQQCINCCPAACYEPQPDGRVIFSYEGCVECGTCRIVCDEFDNIGWTYPRGGFGIQYRYG
;
A
#
# COMPACT_ATOMS: atom_id res chain seq x y z
N MET A 1 -6.80 -12.00 20.30
CA MET A 1 -6.47 -11.54 18.93
C MET A 1 -4.99 -11.22 18.91
N VAL A 2 -4.15 -12.15 18.47
CA VAL A 2 -2.72 -11.87 18.32
C VAL A 2 -2.55 -11.12 17.00
N ASP A 3 -2.06 -9.89 17.09
CA ASP A 3 -1.82 -9.01 15.96
C ASP A 3 -0.67 -9.58 15.11
N PHE A 4 -1.03 -10.46 14.15
CA PHE A 4 -0.11 -11.19 13.26
C PHE A 4 0.76 -10.25 12.40
N CYS A 5 0.45 -8.96 12.41
CA CYS A 5 0.99 -7.89 11.58
C CYS A 5 2.31 -7.27 12.10
N THR A 6 2.75 -7.61 13.32
CA THR A 6 3.77 -6.80 14.05
C THR A 6 5.20 -7.33 14.02
N ARG A 7 5.51 -8.42 13.30
CA ARG A 7 6.81 -9.11 13.42
C ARG A 7 8.01 -8.41 12.75
N ASN A 8 7.79 -7.40 11.91
CA ASN A 8 8.85 -6.63 11.23
C ASN A 8 8.62 -5.12 11.45
N ARG A 9 8.81 -4.67 12.70
CA ARG A 9 8.78 -3.25 13.06
C ARG A 9 10.20 -2.74 13.23
N SER A 10 10.53 -1.64 12.57
CA SER A 10 11.77 -0.90 12.77
C SER A 10 11.45 0.52 13.22
N PHE A 11 12.29 1.09 14.09
CA PHE A 11 12.16 2.46 14.55
C PHE A 11 13.20 3.30 13.82
N VAL A 12 12.75 4.29 13.05
CA VAL A 12 13.65 5.20 12.32
C VAL A 12 13.58 6.60 12.91
N LEU A 13 14.75 7.21 13.12
CA LEU A 13 14.87 8.59 13.57
C LEU A 13 14.61 9.56 12.40
N VAL A 14 13.57 10.37 12.54
CA VAL A 14 13.22 11.43 11.59
C VAL A 14 13.16 12.74 12.39
N GLY A 15 14.22 13.55 12.29
CA GLY A 15 14.38 14.74 13.12
C GLY A 15 14.59 14.40 14.60
N ALA A 16 13.72 14.92 15.48
CA ALA A 16 13.74 14.67 16.93
C ALA A 16 12.75 13.58 17.38
N THR A 17 12.08 12.91 16.43
CA THR A 17 11.04 11.91 16.68
C THR A 17 11.41 10.57 16.06
N TYR A 18 10.88 9.48 16.63
CA TYR A 18 10.97 8.15 16.04
C TYR A 18 9.67 7.84 15.30
N VAL A 19 9.77 7.37 14.06
CA VAL A 19 8.65 6.86 13.28
C VAL A 19 8.75 5.34 13.20
N VAL A 20 7.61 4.67 13.33
CA VAL A 20 7.53 3.22 13.17
C VAL A 20 7.39 2.89 11.70
N VAL A 21 8.33 2.10 11.18
CA VAL A 21 8.29 1.53 9.84
C VAL A 21 7.86 0.07 9.94
N ILE A 22 6.81 -0.30 9.20
CA ILE A 22 6.25 -1.65 9.20
C ILE A 22 6.28 -2.24 7.79
N ASP A 23 6.97 -3.37 7.60
CA ASP A 23 6.81 -4.22 6.42
C ASP A 23 6.42 -5.65 6.85
N GLY A 24 5.12 -5.95 6.77
CA GLY A 24 4.58 -7.26 7.11
C GLY A 24 4.70 -8.33 6.01
N ILE A 25 5.21 -7.98 4.82
CA ILE A 25 5.25 -8.90 3.67
C ILE A 25 6.45 -9.83 3.80
N ARG A 26 6.18 -11.13 4.00
CA ARG A 26 7.22 -12.14 4.29
C ARG A 26 7.88 -12.74 3.05
N ASP A 27 7.17 -12.78 1.93
CA ASP A 27 7.58 -13.43 0.68
C ASP A 27 7.17 -12.54 -0.50
N ARG A 28 8.01 -11.53 -0.78
CA ARG A 28 7.75 -10.58 -1.86
C ARG A 28 7.90 -11.24 -3.22
N ASP A 29 8.87 -12.14 -3.38
CA ASP A 29 9.11 -12.86 -4.63
C ASP A 29 7.93 -13.77 -4.99
N GLY A 30 7.44 -14.58 -4.04
CA GLY A 30 6.27 -15.43 -4.27
C GLY A 30 4.96 -14.65 -4.44
N LEU A 31 4.85 -13.44 -3.85
CA LEU A 31 3.74 -12.54 -4.13
C LEU A 31 3.81 -12.01 -5.58
N LEU A 32 4.98 -11.55 -6.03
CA LEU A 32 5.18 -11.05 -7.39
C LEU A 32 4.94 -12.15 -8.44
N GLU A 33 5.34 -13.40 -8.17
CA GLU A 33 5.03 -14.55 -9.03
C GLU A 33 3.51 -14.73 -9.23
N LYS A 34 2.74 -14.64 -8.14
CA LYS A 34 1.27 -14.74 -8.17
C LYS A 34 0.60 -13.54 -8.83
N LEU A 35 1.14 -12.34 -8.70
CA LEU A 35 0.61 -11.17 -9.37
C LEU A 35 0.99 -11.15 -10.85
N GLY A 36 2.12 -11.75 -11.22
CA GLY A 36 2.65 -11.80 -12.59
C GLY A 36 1.82 -12.64 -13.57
N ILE A 37 0.93 -13.51 -13.08
CA ILE A 37 -0.02 -14.22 -13.95
C ILE A 37 -1.21 -13.35 -14.38
N ASN A 38 -1.45 -12.22 -13.69
CA ASN A 38 -2.50 -11.29 -14.04
C ASN A 38 -2.05 -10.39 -15.21
N ALA A 39 -3.00 -9.98 -16.04
CA ALA A 39 -2.77 -8.97 -17.04
C ALA A 39 -3.20 -7.59 -16.51
N TYR A 40 -2.41 -6.56 -16.81
CA TYR A 40 -2.70 -5.18 -16.45
C TYR A 40 -2.59 -4.31 -17.71
N ASN A 41 -3.55 -3.42 -17.91
CA ASN A 41 -3.38 -2.30 -18.84
C ASN A 41 -3.17 -1.03 -18.02
N VAL A 42 -1.92 -0.66 -17.78
CA VAL A 42 -1.56 0.43 -16.88
C VAL A 42 -1.84 1.78 -17.54
N ASP A 43 -2.60 2.64 -16.87
CA ASP A 43 -2.87 4.01 -17.34
C ASP A 43 -1.65 4.91 -17.04
N THR A 44 -1.46 5.98 -17.79
CA THR A 44 -0.44 6.99 -17.47
C THR A 44 -0.80 7.82 -16.23
N LYS A 45 -2.07 7.75 -15.78
CA LYS A 45 -2.58 8.46 -14.61
C LYS A 45 -2.80 7.48 -13.46
N ALA A 46 -2.16 7.74 -12.32
CA ALA A 46 -2.45 7.02 -11.09
C ALA A 46 -3.91 7.24 -10.67
N HIS A 47 -4.60 6.15 -10.33
CA HIS A 47 -6.00 6.17 -9.90
C HIS A 47 -6.14 6.26 -8.37
N ILE A 48 -5.02 6.13 -7.64
CA ILE A 48 -4.92 6.26 -6.19
C ILE A 48 -3.69 7.12 -5.89
N TRP A 49 -3.80 7.99 -4.88
CA TRP A 49 -2.70 8.82 -4.39
C TRP A 49 -2.81 9.02 -2.89
N ILE A 50 -1.68 9.30 -2.24
CA ILE A 50 -1.65 9.77 -0.86
C ILE A 50 -1.97 11.26 -0.87
N ILE A 51 -2.94 11.71 -0.06
CA ILE A 51 -3.41 13.10 -0.07
C ILE A 51 -2.32 14.02 0.52
N ASP A 52 -1.78 13.62 1.66
CA ASP A 52 -0.67 14.30 2.33
C ASP A 52 0.36 13.28 2.86
N HIS A 53 1.58 13.31 2.32
CA HIS A 53 2.63 12.39 2.71
C HIS A 53 3.14 12.60 4.15
N ASP A 54 2.98 13.79 4.73
CA ASP A 54 3.45 14.10 6.09
C ASP A 54 2.53 13.48 7.15
N ILE A 55 1.23 13.31 6.84
CA ILE A 55 0.27 12.64 7.72
C ILE A 55 0.69 11.19 8.00
N CYS A 56 1.33 10.51 7.01
CA CYS A 56 1.82 9.15 7.20
C CYS A 56 2.87 9.02 8.31
N LEU A 57 3.61 10.10 8.64
CA LEU A 57 4.59 10.11 9.73
C LEU A 57 3.95 9.97 11.11
N GLN A 58 2.66 10.27 11.23
CA GLN A 58 1.87 10.14 12.46
C GLN A 58 1.19 8.77 12.56
N CYS A 59 1.19 7.97 11.49
CA CYS A 59 0.48 6.70 11.43
C CYS A 59 1.34 5.55 11.93
N GLU A 60 1.22 5.20 13.22
CA GLU A 60 1.99 4.10 13.82
C GLU A 60 1.63 2.71 13.25
N LYS A 61 0.41 2.55 12.75
CA LYS A 61 -0.11 1.25 12.29
C LYS A 61 0.24 0.94 10.84
N GLN A 62 0.42 1.98 10.01
CA GLN A 62 0.64 1.90 8.57
C GLN A 62 -0.21 0.80 7.88
N GLN A 63 -1.52 0.74 8.18
CA GLN A 63 -2.36 -0.41 7.79
C GLN A 63 -2.38 -0.65 6.27
N CYS A 64 -2.24 0.41 5.48
CA CYS A 64 -2.21 0.33 4.01
C CYS A 64 -1.12 -0.61 3.48
N ILE A 65 0.05 -0.69 4.14
CA ILE A 65 1.16 -1.56 3.74
C ILE A 65 0.77 -3.03 3.94
N ASN A 66 0.26 -3.35 5.13
CA ASN A 66 0.06 -4.73 5.55
C ASN A 66 -1.25 -5.34 5.05
N CYS A 67 -2.26 -4.51 4.79
CA CYS A 67 -3.56 -4.96 4.33
C CYS A 67 -3.70 -4.92 2.80
N CYS A 68 -2.74 -4.35 2.08
CA CYS A 68 -2.77 -4.36 0.61
C CYS A 68 -2.46 -5.78 0.10
N PRO A 69 -3.39 -6.46 -0.57
CA PRO A 69 -3.16 -7.83 -1.07
C PRO A 69 -2.13 -7.89 -2.20
N ALA A 70 -1.81 -6.74 -2.82
CA ALA A 70 -0.89 -6.63 -3.93
C ALA A 70 0.43 -5.91 -3.57
N ALA A 71 0.67 -5.64 -2.28
CA ALA A 71 1.87 -4.97 -1.79
C ALA A 71 2.18 -3.62 -2.50
N CYS A 72 1.15 -2.90 -2.92
CA CYS A 72 1.30 -1.64 -3.66
C CYS A 72 1.80 -0.47 -2.80
N TYR A 73 1.86 -0.63 -1.47
CA TYR A 73 2.36 0.40 -0.55
C TYR A 73 3.69 -0.05 0.01
N GLU A 74 4.70 0.80 -0.10
CA GLU A 74 6.05 0.54 0.41
C GLU A 74 6.42 1.58 1.47
N PRO A 75 6.93 1.15 2.63
CA PRO A 75 7.44 2.08 3.62
C PRO A 75 8.80 2.63 3.17
N GLN A 76 9.00 3.92 3.40
CA GLN A 76 10.26 4.60 3.14
C GLN A 76 11.11 4.72 4.41
N PRO A 77 12.44 4.85 4.28
CA PRO A 77 13.33 5.06 5.43
C PRO A 77 13.00 6.32 6.24
N ASP A 78 12.37 7.32 5.65
CA ASP A 78 11.95 8.54 6.36
C ASP A 78 10.57 8.41 7.05
N GLY A 79 10.00 7.20 7.08
CA GLY A 79 8.70 6.92 7.69
C GLY A 79 7.51 7.25 6.79
N ARG A 80 7.71 7.89 5.64
CA ARG A 80 6.63 8.09 4.65
C ARG A 80 6.26 6.77 3.99
N VAL A 81 5.16 6.79 3.27
CA VAL A 81 4.71 5.68 2.43
C VAL A 81 4.67 6.14 0.98
N ILE A 82 5.10 5.28 0.06
CA ILE A 82 4.92 5.44 -1.38
C ILE A 82 3.95 4.38 -1.90
N PHE A 83 3.23 4.72 -2.97
CA PHE A 83 2.24 3.84 -3.59
C PHE A 83 2.57 3.61 -5.07
N SER A 84 2.64 2.34 -5.46
CA SER A 84 2.86 1.87 -6.84
C SER A 84 1.56 1.31 -7.39
N TYR A 85 0.93 2.05 -8.30
CA TYR A 85 -0.44 1.78 -8.78
C TYR A 85 -0.51 0.72 -9.88
N GLU A 86 0.62 0.38 -10.49
CA GLU A 86 0.74 -0.51 -11.64
C GLU A 86 0.34 -1.95 -11.31
N GLY A 87 0.55 -2.38 -10.06
CA GLY A 87 0.14 -3.69 -9.56
C GLY A 87 -1.20 -3.69 -8.82
N CYS A 88 -1.94 -2.58 -8.83
CA CYS A 88 -3.17 -2.48 -8.05
C CYS A 88 -4.24 -3.44 -8.59
N VAL A 89 -4.84 -4.21 -7.68
CA VAL A 89 -5.94 -5.14 -7.97
C VAL A 89 -7.33 -4.53 -7.70
N GLU A 90 -7.40 -3.20 -7.54
CA GLU A 90 -8.66 -2.44 -7.43
C GLU A 90 -9.60 -2.86 -6.29
N CYS A 91 -9.09 -3.57 -5.28
CA CYS A 91 -9.89 -4.12 -4.17
C CYS A 91 -10.50 -3.06 -3.24
N GLY A 92 -9.97 -1.84 -3.22
CA GLY A 92 -10.46 -0.76 -2.34
C GLY A 92 -10.10 -0.91 -0.85
N THR A 93 -9.35 -1.94 -0.43
CA THR A 93 -8.98 -2.12 0.99
C THR A 93 -8.27 -0.90 1.56
N CYS A 94 -7.35 -0.29 0.82
CA CYS A 94 -6.53 0.84 1.29
C CYS A 94 -7.34 2.05 1.75
N ARG A 95 -8.43 2.40 1.03
CA ARG A 95 -9.33 3.51 1.42
C ARG A 95 -10.21 3.18 2.62
N ILE A 96 -10.34 1.91 3.00
CA ILE A 96 -11.10 1.49 4.18
C ILE A 96 -10.19 1.43 5.40
N VAL A 97 -8.97 0.88 5.25
CA VAL A 97 -8.05 0.68 6.38
C VAL A 97 -7.25 1.92 6.75
N CYS A 98 -7.20 2.95 5.90
CA CYS A 98 -6.66 4.27 6.25
C CYS A 98 -7.74 5.12 6.96
N ASP A 99 -8.44 4.51 7.90
CA ASP A 99 -9.60 5.08 8.61
C ASP A 99 -9.21 6.18 9.60
N GLU A 100 -8.03 6.06 10.22
CA GLU A 100 -7.55 6.99 11.25
C GLU A 100 -7.28 8.39 10.69
N PHE A 101 -6.82 8.48 9.44
CA PHE A 101 -6.37 9.72 8.81
C PHE A 101 -7.10 10.10 7.52
N ASP A 102 -7.91 9.20 6.95
CA ASP A 102 -8.61 9.38 5.67
C ASP A 102 -7.70 9.95 4.56
N ASN A 103 -6.48 9.39 4.46
CA ASN A 103 -5.39 10.00 3.70
C ASN A 103 -5.16 9.37 2.32
N ILE A 104 -6.15 8.62 1.80
CA ILE A 104 -6.06 7.93 0.52
C ILE A 104 -7.07 8.52 -0.46
N GLY A 105 -6.57 9.29 -1.42
CA GLY A 105 -7.32 9.68 -2.59
C GLY A 105 -7.51 8.48 -3.50
N TRP A 106 -8.75 8.18 -3.86
CA TRP A 106 -9.08 6.92 -4.52
C TRP A 106 -10.14 7.11 -5.61
N THR A 107 -9.84 6.60 -6.80
CA THR A 107 -10.77 6.46 -7.92
C THR A 107 -10.51 5.11 -8.60
N TYR A 108 -11.50 4.61 -9.34
CA TYR A 108 -11.23 3.52 -10.28
C TYR A 108 -10.34 4.03 -11.43
N PRO A 109 -9.52 3.16 -12.04
CA PRO A 109 -8.88 3.46 -13.31
C PRO A 109 -9.91 3.86 -14.38
N ARG A 110 -9.45 4.55 -15.41
CA ARG A 110 -10.29 4.83 -16.58
C ARG A 110 -10.71 3.51 -17.24
N GLY A 111 -11.89 3.50 -17.86
CA GLY A 111 -12.39 2.31 -18.56
C GLY A 111 -11.38 1.73 -19.54
N GLY A 112 -11.14 0.43 -19.44
CA GLY A 112 -10.15 -0.30 -20.24
C GLY A 112 -8.74 -0.37 -19.63
N PHE A 113 -8.46 0.36 -18.55
CA PHE A 113 -7.21 0.31 -17.79
C PHE A 113 -7.37 -0.45 -16.48
N GLY A 114 -6.25 -0.72 -15.81
CA GLY A 114 -6.19 -1.45 -14.54
C GLY A 114 -6.01 -2.95 -14.72
N ILE A 115 -6.44 -3.72 -13.73
CA ILE A 115 -6.33 -5.18 -13.74
C ILE A 115 -7.38 -5.82 -14.67
N GLN A 116 -6.98 -6.85 -15.40
CA GLN A 116 -7.85 -7.59 -16.32
C GLN A 116 -8.12 -9.00 -15.80
N TYR A 117 -9.26 -9.17 -15.13
CA TYR A 117 -9.73 -10.49 -14.70
C TYR A 117 -10.27 -11.30 -15.89
N ARG A 118 -9.83 -12.56 -16.00
CA ARG A 118 -10.27 -13.49 -17.05
C ARG A 118 -11.39 -14.43 -16.59
N TYR A 119 -11.34 -14.86 -15.33
CA TYR A 119 -12.19 -15.94 -14.82
C TYR A 119 -12.97 -15.62 -13.54
N GLY A 120 -12.93 -14.37 -13.05
CA GLY A 120 -13.74 -13.90 -11.92
C GLY A 120 -13.43 -14.57 -10.59
#